data_AF-A0A3M1LDS8-F1
#
_entry.id   AF-A0A3M1LDS8-F1
#
_cell.length_a   1.000
_cell.length_b   1.000
_cell.length_c   1.000
_cell.angle_alpha   90.00
_cell.angle_beta   90.00
_cell.angle_gamma   90.00
#
_symmetry.space_group_name_H-M   'P 1'
#
loop_
_entity.id
_entity.type
_entity.pdbx_description
1 polymer ?
#
loop_
_entity_poly.entity_id
_entity_poly.type
_entity_poly.pdbx_seq_one_letter_code
_entity_poly.pdbx_strand_id
1 'polypeptide(L)'
;MECNLCHSVPVVVGPNDFVARIEISRGPEPKSHLHANWIAMHRDVFDDTCANCHTTEDAGGTSDVSFCSNSACHGTKWEYAGLDAPDLRRILAKQIPQVAPTPTPIPAGSALTYNDTIGPLLRDRCGTCHGENGIQGLNLTTYEGLLRGGASGPAIVPGDPDNSLLVQRQQEEQPHFGQLTSEELELVIQWIEAGAPED
;
A
#
# COMPACT_ATOMS: atom_id res chain seq x y z
N MET A 1 -22.52 -16.38 -5.78
CA MET A 1 -21.43 -15.89 -6.63
C MET A 1 -20.15 -16.24 -5.91
N GLU A 2 -19.47 -17.30 -6.33
CA GLU A 2 -18.08 -17.50 -5.92
C GLU A 2 -17.27 -16.44 -6.66
N CYS A 3 -16.85 -15.41 -5.94
CA CYS A 3 -16.00 -14.36 -6.45
C CYS A 3 -14.57 -14.87 -6.57
N ASN A 4 -14.35 -15.94 -7.34
CA ASN A 4 -13.01 -16.38 -7.76
C ASN A 4 -12.45 -15.44 -8.86
N LEU A 5 -12.94 -14.20 -8.90
CA LEU A 5 -12.52 -13.04 -9.69
C LEU A 5 -11.40 -12.25 -8.99
N CYS A 6 -10.75 -12.82 -7.96
CA CYS A 6 -9.77 -12.14 -7.09
C CYS A 6 -8.49 -11.62 -7.78
N HIS A 7 -8.39 -11.73 -9.10
CA HIS A 7 -7.29 -11.16 -9.88
C HIS A 7 -7.76 -10.10 -10.88
N SER A 8 -8.99 -9.63 -10.79
CA SER A 8 -9.51 -8.55 -11.63
C SER A 8 -10.12 -7.50 -10.74
N VAL A 9 -9.40 -6.40 -10.51
CA VAL A 9 -10.01 -5.18 -9.99
C VAL A 9 -11.05 -4.76 -11.04
N PRO A 10 -12.36 -4.71 -10.68
CA PRO A 10 -13.38 -4.20 -11.59
C PRO A 10 -13.02 -2.77 -12.00
N VAL A 11 -12.78 -2.57 -13.30
CA VAL A 11 -12.57 -1.24 -13.87
C VAL A 11 -13.93 -0.57 -14.08
N VAL A 12 -14.01 0.73 -13.78
CA VAL A 12 -15.21 1.51 -14.12
C VAL A 12 -15.23 1.73 -15.63
N VAL A 13 -16.39 1.51 -16.25
CA VAL A 13 -16.58 1.68 -17.70
C VAL A 13 -17.79 2.56 -17.96
N GLY A 14 -17.64 3.55 -18.84
CA GLY A 14 -18.75 4.34 -19.34
C GLY A 14 -19.65 3.53 -20.28
N PRO A 15 -20.86 4.05 -20.61
CA PRO A 15 -21.83 3.34 -21.45
C PRO A 15 -21.34 2.96 -22.85
N ASN A 16 -20.28 3.63 -23.33
CA ASN A 16 -19.68 3.43 -24.64
C ASN A 16 -18.25 2.86 -24.57
N ASP A 17 -17.75 2.56 -23.37
CA ASP A 17 -16.38 2.07 -23.19
C ASP A 17 -16.33 0.55 -23.36
N PHE A 18 -15.37 0.10 -24.18
CA PHE A 18 -15.05 -1.32 -24.33
C PHE A 18 -13.62 -1.53 -23.83
N VAL A 19 -13.49 -2.06 -22.62
CA VAL A 19 -12.17 -2.33 -22.02
C VAL A 19 -12.01 -3.82 -21.80
N ALA A 20 -11.05 -4.40 -22.51
CA ALA A 20 -10.59 -5.79 -22.32
C ALA A 20 -9.43 -5.88 -21.32
N ARG A 21 -9.04 -4.76 -20.68
CA ARG A 21 -7.96 -4.74 -19.69
C ARG A 21 -8.52 -5.17 -18.34
N ILE A 22 -8.26 -6.43 -18.01
CA ILE A 22 -8.34 -6.91 -16.63
C ILE A 22 -7.13 -6.35 -15.89
N GLU A 23 -7.37 -5.49 -14.90
CA GLU A 23 -6.32 -5.07 -13.98
C GLU A 23 -5.98 -6.23 -13.05
N ILE A 24 -4.84 -6.86 -13.33
CA ILE A 24 -4.27 -7.91 -12.49
C ILE A 24 -3.69 -7.26 -11.25
N SER A 25 -4.15 -7.70 -10.08
CA SER A 25 -3.60 -7.29 -8.78
C SER A 25 -2.07 -7.36 -8.81
N ARG A 26 -1.42 -6.24 -8.44
CA ARG A 26 0.03 -6.11 -8.43
C ARG A 26 0.51 -6.08 -6.98
N GLY A 27 0.81 -7.25 -6.41
CA GLY A 27 1.44 -7.32 -5.08
C GLY A 27 0.84 -8.37 -4.14
N PRO A 28 1.37 -8.48 -2.92
CA PRO A 28 0.85 -9.38 -1.89
C PRO A 28 -0.52 -8.90 -1.38
N GLU A 29 -1.46 -9.84 -1.28
CA GLU A 29 -2.82 -9.60 -0.77
C GLU A 29 -2.79 -9.11 0.69
N PRO A 30 -3.45 -7.98 1.03
CA PRO A 30 -3.61 -7.49 2.39
C PRO A 30 -4.18 -8.55 3.34
N LYS A 31 -3.73 -8.57 4.60
CA LYS A 31 -4.25 -9.51 5.62
C LYS A 31 -5.77 -9.40 5.83
N SER A 32 -6.35 -8.22 5.62
CA SER A 32 -7.80 -8.00 5.70
C SER A 32 -8.57 -8.78 4.63
N HIS A 33 -7.96 -9.03 3.47
CA HIS A 33 -8.55 -9.81 2.36
C HIS A 33 -8.52 -11.33 2.60
N LEU A 34 -7.59 -11.81 3.44
CA LEU A 34 -7.54 -13.22 3.84
C LEU A 34 -8.67 -13.63 4.79
N HIS A 35 -9.44 -12.68 5.32
CA HIS A 35 -10.54 -12.96 6.22
C HIS A 35 -11.76 -13.48 5.45
N ALA A 36 -12.44 -14.52 5.94
CA ALA A 36 -13.61 -15.11 5.26
C ALA A 36 -14.75 -14.10 5.00
N ASN A 37 -14.81 -13.02 5.79
CA ASN A 37 -15.79 -11.94 5.65
C ASN A 37 -15.22 -10.68 4.98
N TRP A 38 -14.08 -10.77 4.29
CA TRP A 38 -13.38 -9.58 3.77
C TRP A 38 -14.27 -8.69 2.92
N ILE A 39 -15.11 -9.23 2.01
CA ILE A 39 -16.00 -8.45 1.14
C ILE A 39 -16.92 -7.55 1.96
N ALA A 40 -17.50 -8.09 3.03
CA ALA A 40 -18.41 -7.35 3.91
C ALA A 40 -17.69 -6.30 4.78
N MET A 41 -16.37 -6.46 4.98
CA MET A 41 -15.52 -5.58 5.78
C MET A 41 -14.73 -4.59 4.93
N HIS A 42 -14.54 -4.83 3.63
CA HIS A 42 -13.51 -4.18 2.81
C HIS A 42 -13.66 -2.66 2.75
N ARG A 43 -14.90 -2.16 2.75
CA ARG A 43 -15.21 -0.72 2.78
C ARG A 43 -14.96 -0.05 4.13
N ASP A 44 -14.90 -0.83 5.21
CA ASP A 44 -14.78 -0.37 6.59
C ASP A 44 -13.37 -0.66 7.16
N VAL A 45 -12.54 -1.41 6.43
CA VAL A 45 -11.22 -1.93 6.83
C VAL A 45 -10.22 -1.63 5.71
N PHE A 46 -9.71 -0.38 5.71
CA PHE A 46 -8.77 0.13 4.70
C PHE A 46 -7.75 1.07 5.34
N ASP A 47 -6.62 1.25 4.65
CA ASP A 47 -5.53 2.17 5.00
C ASP A 47 -4.88 2.71 3.71
N ASP A 48 -3.84 3.52 3.85
CA ASP A 48 -3.15 4.16 2.72
C ASP A 48 -2.45 3.17 1.79
N THR A 49 -2.25 1.92 2.21
CA THR A 49 -1.65 0.87 1.36
C THR A 49 -2.61 0.38 0.29
N CYS A 50 -3.93 0.64 0.41
CA CYS A 50 -4.92 0.23 -0.58
C CYS A 50 -4.66 0.85 -1.97
N ALA A 51 -4.09 2.06 -2.00
CA ALA A 51 -3.73 2.76 -3.24
C ALA A 51 -2.70 1.99 -4.10
N ASN A 52 -1.98 1.03 -3.51
CA ASN A 52 -0.99 0.21 -4.21
C ASN A 52 -1.64 -0.87 -5.10
N CYS A 53 -2.91 -1.19 -4.87
CA CYS A 53 -3.63 -2.25 -5.57
C CYS A 53 -4.70 -1.71 -6.53
N HIS A 54 -5.38 -0.61 -6.16
CA HIS A 54 -6.46 0.00 -6.93
C HIS A 54 -6.57 1.49 -6.63
N THR A 55 -7.30 2.21 -7.48
CA THR A 55 -7.67 3.61 -7.26
C THR A 55 -8.51 3.75 -5.98
N THR A 56 -8.21 4.77 -5.17
CA THR A 56 -8.83 4.98 -3.85
C THR A 56 -9.54 6.32 -3.70
N GLU A 57 -9.59 7.12 -4.76
CA GLU A 57 -10.20 8.45 -4.76
C GLU A 57 -11.69 8.37 -4.37
N ASP A 58 -12.22 9.41 -3.70
CA ASP A 58 -13.65 9.46 -3.30
C ASP A 58 -14.15 8.18 -2.57
N ALA A 59 -13.36 7.69 -1.62
CA ALA A 59 -13.70 6.45 -0.92
C ALA A 59 -15.05 6.52 -0.19
N GLY A 60 -15.94 5.57 -0.52
CA GLY A 60 -17.31 5.52 0.00
C GLY A 60 -18.29 6.48 -0.69
N GLY A 61 -17.83 7.25 -1.68
CA GLY A 61 -18.68 8.05 -2.56
C GLY A 61 -19.33 7.20 -3.66
N THR A 62 -20.16 7.83 -4.49
CA THR A 62 -20.91 7.19 -5.59
C THR A 62 -20.58 7.81 -6.95
N SER A 63 -19.44 8.49 -7.07
CA SER A 63 -19.10 9.24 -8.27
C SER A 63 -18.59 8.34 -9.41
N ASP A 64 -18.31 7.07 -9.12
CA ASP A 64 -17.73 6.10 -10.06
C ASP A 64 -16.41 6.58 -10.69
N VAL A 65 -15.63 7.42 -10.00
CA VAL A 65 -14.33 7.91 -10.50
C VAL A 65 -13.16 7.01 -10.13
N SER A 66 -13.38 6.05 -9.23
CA SER A 66 -12.39 5.12 -8.70
C SER A 66 -13.05 3.80 -8.34
N PHE A 67 -12.25 2.79 -8.02
CA PHE A 67 -12.77 1.56 -7.44
C PHE A 67 -13.48 1.80 -6.10
N CYS A 68 -12.93 2.68 -5.24
CA CYS A 68 -13.51 2.99 -3.93
C CYS A 68 -14.79 3.83 -3.97
N SER A 69 -15.08 4.51 -5.09
CA SER A 69 -16.32 5.28 -5.32
C SER A 69 -17.32 4.55 -6.22
N ASN A 70 -17.03 3.28 -6.56
CA ASN A 70 -17.88 2.46 -7.41
C ASN A 70 -19.22 2.19 -6.71
N SER A 71 -20.28 2.85 -7.17
CA SER A 71 -21.64 2.76 -6.65
C SER A 71 -22.20 1.34 -6.66
N ALA A 72 -21.75 0.48 -7.56
CA ALA A 72 -22.17 -0.91 -7.63
C ALA A 72 -21.44 -1.84 -6.64
N CYS A 73 -20.40 -1.40 -5.93
CA CYS A 73 -19.64 -2.26 -5.01
C CYS A 73 -19.36 -1.58 -3.67
N HIS A 74 -18.79 -0.37 -3.72
CA HIS A 74 -18.23 0.37 -2.60
C HIS A 74 -19.00 1.64 -2.22
N GLY A 75 -19.73 2.23 -3.17
CA GLY A 75 -20.39 3.52 -3.01
C GLY A 75 -21.81 3.48 -2.45
N THR A 76 -22.47 2.33 -2.42
CA THR A 76 -23.88 2.27 -2.00
C THR A 76 -24.07 1.74 -0.57
N LYS A 77 -24.99 2.39 0.15
CA LYS A 77 -25.88 1.64 1.03
C LYS A 77 -26.77 0.80 0.13
N TRP A 78 -26.62 -0.51 0.20
CA TRP A 78 -27.42 -1.48 -0.54
C TRP A 78 -28.86 -1.58 0.00
N GLU A 79 -29.53 -0.43 0.14
CA GLU A 79 -30.83 -0.26 0.81
C GLU A 79 -31.93 -1.14 0.18
N TYR A 80 -31.84 -1.40 -1.12
CA TYR A 80 -32.83 -2.20 -1.86
C TYR A 80 -32.40 -3.64 -2.16
N ALA A 81 -31.11 -3.97 -2.02
CA ALA A 81 -30.61 -5.33 -2.21
C ALA A 81 -30.51 -6.14 -0.90
N GLY A 82 -30.69 -5.48 0.25
CA GLY A 82 -30.57 -6.12 1.58
C GLY A 82 -29.14 -6.55 1.94
N LEU A 83 -28.14 -6.10 1.17
CA LEU A 83 -26.72 -6.37 1.40
C LEU A 83 -26.07 -5.36 2.36
N ASP A 84 -26.80 -4.33 2.79
CA ASP A 84 -26.34 -3.39 3.81
C ASP A 84 -26.24 -4.04 5.20
N ALA A 85 -26.90 -5.19 5.36
CA ALA A 85 -26.80 -6.16 6.45
C ALA A 85 -26.42 -5.53 7.80
N PRO A 86 -27.21 -4.56 8.31
CA PRO A 86 -26.83 -3.75 9.47
C PRO A 86 -26.64 -4.57 10.74
N ASP A 87 -27.40 -5.65 10.89
CA ASP A 87 -27.23 -6.62 11.97
C ASP A 87 -25.97 -7.45 11.83
N LEU A 88 -25.62 -7.85 10.60
CA LEU A 88 -24.37 -8.54 10.32
C LEU A 88 -23.17 -7.63 10.60
N ARG A 89 -23.23 -6.35 10.21
CA ARG A 89 -22.18 -5.36 10.56
C ARG A 89 -21.93 -5.29 12.05
N ARG A 90 -22.98 -5.29 12.88
CA ARG A 90 -22.84 -5.29 14.34
C ARG A 90 -22.17 -6.56 14.87
N ILE A 91 -22.41 -7.71 14.25
CA ILE A 91 -21.76 -8.98 14.61
C ILE A 91 -20.29 -8.99 14.15
N LEU A 92 -20.06 -8.58 12.89
CA LEU A 92 -18.75 -8.51 12.25
C LEU A 92 -17.86 -7.41 12.83
N ALA A 93 -18.41 -6.35 13.44
CA ALA A 93 -17.63 -5.29 14.08
C ALA A 93 -16.67 -5.83 15.14
N LYS A 94 -17.01 -6.95 15.80
CA LYS A 94 -16.15 -7.65 16.76
C LYS A 94 -15.06 -8.51 16.10
N GLN A 95 -15.21 -8.80 14.82
CA GLN A 95 -14.32 -9.61 14.00
C GLN A 95 -13.45 -8.76 13.06
N ILE A 96 -13.73 -7.45 12.95
CA ILE A 96 -12.88 -6.53 12.19
C ILE A 96 -11.47 -6.65 12.77
N PRO A 97 -10.49 -7.12 11.98
CA PRO A 97 -9.09 -7.02 12.38
C PRO A 97 -8.82 -5.54 12.66
N GLN A 98 -8.10 -5.22 13.73
CA GLN A 98 -7.51 -3.89 13.81
C GLN A 98 -6.63 -3.74 12.57
N VAL A 99 -7.06 -2.91 11.63
CA VAL A 99 -6.20 -2.45 10.54
C VAL A 99 -4.95 -1.94 11.25
N ALA A 100 -3.78 -2.46 10.87
CA ALA A 100 -2.56 -1.83 11.32
C ALA A 100 -2.70 -0.34 10.99
N PRO A 101 -2.50 0.56 11.97
CA PRO A 101 -2.75 1.97 11.73
C PRO A 101 -2.03 2.38 10.45
N THR A 102 -2.68 3.21 9.64
CA THR A 102 -2.04 4.04 8.62
C THR A 102 -0.65 4.43 9.12
N PRO A 103 0.43 4.26 8.30
CA PRO A 103 1.80 4.43 8.76
C PRO A 103 1.87 5.64 9.66
N THR A 104 2.35 5.39 10.88
CA THR A 104 2.27 6.38 11.96
C THR A 104 2.89 7.66 11.42
N PRO A 105 2.14 8.79 11.37
CA PRO A 105 2.70 10.05 10.92
C PRO A 105 3.98 10.28 11.69
N ILE A 106 5.09 10.47 10.98
CA ILE A 106 6.40 10.64 11.60
C ILE A 106 6.26 11.79 12.60
N PRO A 107 6.47 11.55 13.91
CA PRO A 107 6.25 12.56 14.92
C PRO A 107 7.05 13.82 14.59
N ALA A 108 6.41 14.98 14.66
CA ALA A 108 7.10 16.24 14.44
C ALA A 108 8.23 16.39 15.47
N GLY A 109 9.48 16.38 15.00
CA GLY A 109 10.69 16.44 15.83
C GLY A 109 11.45 15.13 16.01
N SER A 110 11.03 14.01 15.39
CA SER A 110 11.85 12.80 15.31
C SER A 110 13.17 13.08 14.59
N ALA A 111 14.27 12.47 15.06
CA ALA A 111 15.54 12.57 14.37
C ALA A 111 15.42 11.89 13.00
N LEU A 112 15.94 12.54 11.96
CA LEU A 112 15.95 11.98 10.60
C LEU A 112 17.10 10.96 10.50
N THR A 113 16.90 9.80 11.12
CA THR A 113 17.87 8.72 11.24
C THR A 113 17.19 7.40 10.85
N TYR A 114 17.99 6.36 10.65
CA TYR A 114 17.45 5.05 10.35
C TYR A 114 16.57 4.53 11.48
N ASN A 115 17.05 4.56 12.72
CA ASN A 115 16.34 3.92 13.82
C ASN A 115 15.01 4.61 14.16
N ASP A 116 14.95 5.93 14.07
CA ASP A 116 13.77 6.70 14.48
C ASP A 116 12.74 6.90 13.37
N THR A 117 13.20 7.13 12.13
CA THR A 117 12.32 7.61 11.05
C THR A 117 12.29 6.64 9.86
N ILE A 118 13.45 6.33 9.27
CA ILE A 118 13.50 5.64 7.97
C ILE A 118 13.28 4.13 8.10
N GLY A 119 13.82 3.50 9.14
CA GLY A 119 13.68 2.07 9.41
C GLY A 119 12.24 1.63 9.61
N PRO A 120 11.43 2.30 10.45
CA PRO A 120 9.99 2.04 10.55
C PRO A 120 9.27 2.17 9.20
N LEU A 121 9.51 3.28 8.48
CA LEU A 121 8.91 3.53 7.16
C LEU A 121 9.21 2.38 6.18
N LEU A 122 10.47 1.99 6.03
CA LEU A 122 10.88 0.94 5.09
C LEU A 122 10.42 -0.46 5.54
N ARG A 123 10.33 -0.72 6.84
CA ARG A 123 9.73 -1.97 7.36
C ARG A 123 8.28 -2.10 6.93
N ASP A 124 7.53 -1.03 7.04
CA ASP A 124 6.10 -1.02 6.72
C ASP A 124 5.86 -1.05 5.20
N ARG A 125 6.62 -0.25 4.43
CA ARG A 125 6.43 -0.10 2.98
C ARG A 125 7.10 -1.18 2.14
N CYS A 126 8.22 -1.74 2.61
CA CYS A 126 9.06 -2.63 1.80
C CYS A 126 9.27 -4.02 2.43
N GLY A 127 9.13 -4.15 3.75
CA GLY A 127 9.54 -5.34 4.50
C GLY A 127 8.79 -6.62 4.15
N THR A 128 7.57 -6.52 3.62
CA THR A 128 6.81 -7.70 3.16
C THR A 128 7.51 -8.44 2.01
N CYS A 129 8.16 -7.71 1.09
CA CYS A 129 8.82 -8.28 -0.09
C CYS A 129 10.35 -8.27 0.04
N HIS A 130 10.90 -7.29 0.74
CA HIS A 130 12.33 -7.04 0.90
C HIS A 130 12.72 -7.04 2.39
N GLY A 131 12.34 -8.09 3.10
CA GLY A 131 12.73 -8.35 4.50
C GLY A 131 13.76 -9.45 4.65
N GLU A 132 13.65 -10.23 5.72
CA GLU A 132 14.48 -11.42 5.90
C GLU A 132 14.19 -12.45 4.79
N ASN A 133 15.22 -12.85 4.03
CA ASN A 133 15.08 -13.63 2.79
C ASN A 133 14.26 -12.95 1.69
N GLY A 134 14.34 -11.61 1.62
CA GLY A 134 13.62 -10.82 0.62
C GLY A 134 13.99 -11.17 -0.83
N ILE A 135 13.10 -10.74 -1.74
CA ILE A 135 13.25 -10.95 -3.18
C ILE A 135 14.61 -10.43 -3.66
N GLN A 136 15.31 -11.22 -4.47
CA GLN A 136 16.68 -10.92 -4.96
C GLN A 136 17.73 -10.76 -3.84
N GLY A 137 17.48 -11.33 -2.66
CA GLY A 137 18.38 -11.24 -1.51
C GLY A 137 18.44 -9.85 -0.88
N LEU A 138 17.51 -8.96 -1.25
CA LEU A 138 17.46 -7.59 -0.75
C LEU A 138 16.70 -7.54 0.57
N ASN A 139 17.32 -6.95 1.58
CA ASN A 139 16.71 -6.68 2.88
C ASN A 139 16.75 -5.18 3.18
N LEU A 140 15.59 -4.52 3.18
CA LEU A 140 15.41 -3.10 3.48
C LEU A 140 14.92 -2.87 4.93
N THR A 141 14.74 -3.95 5.72
CA THR A 141 14.25 -3.87 7.10
C THR A 141 15.36 -3.74 8.13
N THR A 142 16.62 -3.73 7.69
CA THR A 142 17.80 -3.46 8.52
C THR A 142 18.73 -2.44 7.88
N TYR A 143 19.44 -1.65 8.70
CA TYR A 143 20.41 -0.65 8.23
C TYR A 143 21.53 -1.30 7.41
N GLU A 144 22.11 -2.39 7.93
CA GLU A 144 23.15 -3.15 7.22
C GLU A 144 22.63 -3.71 5.88
N GLY A 145 21.37 -4.13 5.82
CA GLY A 145 20.74 -4.63 4.60
C GLY A 145 20.63 -3.56 3.52
N LEU A 146 20.32 -2.32 3.89
CA LEU A 146 20.28 -1.18 2.95
C LEU A 146 21.65 -0.90 2.34
N LEU A 147 22.69 -0.86 3.16
CA LEU A 147 24.07 -0.59 2.72
C LEU A 147 24.63 -1.73 1.88
N ARG A 148 24.35 -2.98 2.27
CA ARG A 148 24.78 -4.17 1.51
C ARG A 148 24.07 -4.26 0.17
N GLY A 149 22.76 -3.97 0.17
CA GLY A 149 21.88 -4.13 -0.98
C GLY A 149 21.66 -5.59 -1.38
N GLY A 150 21.20 -5.77 -2.63
CA GLY A 150 20.86 -7.09 -3.18
C GLY A 150 21.70 -7.44 -4.41
N ALA A 151 21.18 -8.33 -5.26
CA ALA A 151 21.87 -8.75 -6.48
C ALA A 151 22.22 -7.59 -7.46
N SER A 152 21.53 -6.45 -7.36
CA SER A 152 21.77 -5.26 -8.19
C SER A 152 22.77 -4.26 -7.59
N GLY A 153 23.34 -4.56 -6.41
CA GLY A 153 24.21 -3.63 -5.66
C GLY A 153 23.51 -2.98 -4.46
N PRO A 154 24.17 -1.99 -3.82
CA PRO A 154 23.66 -1.27 -2.65
C PRO A 154 22.29 -0.64 -2.91
N ALA A 155 21.40 -0.69 -1.92
CA ALA A 155 20.10 -0.03 -2.05
C ALA A 155 20.23 1.48 -1.94
N ILE A 156 21.17 1.94 -1.11
CA ILE A 156 21.48 3.35 -0.88
C ILE A 156 22.98 3.60 -0.97
N VAL A 157 23.34 4.82 -1.32
CA VAL A 157 24.70 5.36 -1.29
C VAL A 157 24.67 6.57 -0.35
N PRO A 158 25.22 6.48 0.88
CA PRO A 158 25.24 7.59 1.81
C PRO A 158 25.85 8.86 1.20
N GLY A 159 25.11 9.98 1.26
CA GLY A 159 25.48 11.26 0.68
C GLY A 159 25.16 11.42 -0.81
N ASP A 160 24.61 10.40 -1.46
CA ASP A 160 24.34 10.41 -2.92
C ASP A 160 22.98 9.76 -3.24
N PRO A 161 21.87 10.53 -3.12
CA PRO A 161 20.53 10.05 -3.44
C PRO A 161 20.38 9.68 -4.91
N ASP A 162 21.01 10.45 -5.81
CA ASP A 162 20.89 10.27 -7.27
C ASP A 162 21.45 8.91 -7.71
N ASN A 163 22.49 8.41 -7.04
CA ASN A 163 23.06 7.09 -7.29
C ASN A 163 22.51 5.99 -6.35
N SER A 164 21.52 6.31 -5.51
CA SER A 164 20.85 5.33 -4.65
C SER A 164 19.74 4.61 -5.40
N LEU A 165 19.87 3.29 -5.58
CA LEU A 165 18.88 2.47 -6.30
C LEU A 165 17.47 2.59 -5.71
N LEU A 166 17.34 2.73 -4.39
CA LEU A 166 16.06 2.90 -3.74
C LEU A 166 15.35 4.17 -4.23
N VAL A 167 16.07 5.29 -4.35
CA VAL A 167 15.50 6.57 -4.82
C VAL A 167 15.14 6.47 -6.30
N GLN A 168 16.05 5.95 -7.12
CA GLN A 168 15.82 5.76 -8.56
C GLN A 168 14.55 4.93 -8.81
N ARG A 169 14.38 3.82 -8.09
CA ARG A 169 13.20 2.95 -8.24
C ARG A 169 11.90 3.61 -7.82
N GLN A 170 11.94 4.49 -6.83
CA GLN A 170 10.75 5.22 -6.38
C GLN A 170 10.41 6.41 -7.30
N GLN A 171 11.33 6.85 -8.15
CA GLN A 171 11.10 7.92 -9.13
C GLN A 171 10.73 7.39 -10.53
N GLU A 172 10.81 6.07 -10.76
CA GLU A 172 10.41 5.47 -12.03
C GLU A 172 8.91 5.68 -12.31
N GLU A 173 8.54 5.88 -13.59
CA GLU A 173 7.14 6.11 -14.00
C GLU A 173 6.23 4.89 -13.75
N GLN A 174 6.80 3.70 -13.57
CA GLN A 174 6.03 2.48 -13.33
C GLN A 174 5.71 2.34 -11.84
N PRO A 175 4.42 2.36 -11.44
CA PRO A 175 4.07 2.26 -10.03
C PRO A 175 4.53 0.92 -9.43
N HIS A 176 5.26 0.99 -8.32
CA HIS A 176 5.68 -0.16 -7.51
C HIS A 176 4.72 -0.38 -6.34
N PHE A 177 4.57 -1.62 -5.85
CA PHE A 177 3.65 -1.90 -4.73
C PHE A 177 4.07 -1.22 -3.43
N GLY A 178 5.37 -1.06 -3.19
CA GLY A 178 5.91 -0.29 -2.07
C GLY A 178 6.21 1.16 -2.45
N GLN A 179 5.37 1.79 -3.27
CA GLN A 179 5.56 3.19 -3.68
C GLN A 179 5.40 4.09 -2.44
N LEU A 180 6.39 4.94 -2.22
CA LEU A 180 6.34 5.97 -1.20
C LEU A 180 5.50 7.16 -1.69
N THR A 181 4.83 7.84 -0.76
CA THR A 181 4.27 9.15 -1.08
C THR A 181 5.39 10.15 -1.39
N SER A 182 5.05 11.28 -2.01
CA SER A 182 6.05 12.32 -2.29
C SER A 182 6.73 12.82 -1.02
N GLU A 183 5.99 12.94 0.09
CA GLU A 183 6.51 13.36 1.39
C GLU A 183 7.41 12.28 2.02
N GLU A 184 7.02 11.01 1.92
CA GLU A 184 7.83 9.88 2.41
C GLU A 184 9.14 9.75 1.62
N LEU A 185 9.08 9.89 0.29
CA LEU A 185 10.28 9.83 -0.56
C LEU A 185 11.23 10.99 -0.27
N GLU A 186 10.71 12.19 -0.09
CA GLU A 186 11.50 13.38 0.27
C GLU A 186 12.29 13.17 1.57
N LEU A 187 11.67 12.54 2.58
CA LEU A 187 12.36 12.21 3.83
C LEU A 187 13.51 11.21 3.61
N VAL A 188 13.32 10.22 2.74
CA VAL A 188 14.36 9.25 2.41
C VAL A 188 15.51 9.93 1.66
N ILE A 189 15.21 10.84 0.72
CA ILE A 189 16.22 11.62 0.00
C ILE A 189 17.04 12.45 0.98
N GLN A 190 16.39 13.26 1.83
CA GLN A 190 17.07 14.11 2.81
C GLN A 190 17.93 13.30 3.80
N TRP A 191 17.46 12.13 4.22
CA TRP A 191 18.23 11.24 5.08
C TRP A 191 19.48 10.72 4.37
N ILE A 192 19.38 10.31 3.10
CA ILE A 192 20.53 9.87 2.30
C ILE A 192 21.52 11.03 2.11
N GLU A 193 21.04 12.24 1.77
CA GLU A 193 21.87 13.44 1.63
C GLU A 193 22.67 13.75 2.91
N ALA A 194 22.06 13.54 4.08
CA ALA A 194 22.70 13.72 5.38
C ALA A 194 23.75 12.65 5.72
N GLY A 195 24.06 11.74 4.79
CA GLY A 195 25.01 10.64 5.00
C GLY A 195 24.37 9.39 5.59
N ALA A 196 23.05 9.25 5.49
CA ALA A 196 22.27 8.10 5.97
C ALA A 196 22.57 7.71 7.43
N PRO A 197 22.51 8.63 8.41
CA PRO A 197 22.83 8.31 9.80
C PRO A 197 21.94 7.19 10.35
N GLU A 198 22.55 6.25 11.08
CA GLU A 198 21.85 5.14 11.73
C GLU A 198 21.10 5.61 12.99
N ASP A 199 21.77 6.44 13.81
CA ASP A 199 21.34 7.02 15.09
C ASP A 199 21.40 8.55 15.10
#